data_AF-A0A9D4ZRM0-F1
#
_entry.id   AF-A0A9D4ZRM0-F1
#
_cell.length_a   1.000
_cell.length_b   1.000
_cell.length_c   1.000
_cell.angle_alpha   90.00
_cell.angle_beta   90.00
_cell.angle_gamma   90.00
#
_symmetry.space_group_name_H-M   'P 1'
#
loop_
_entity.id
_entity.type
_entity.pdbx_description
1 polymer ?
#
loop_
_entity_poly.entity_id
_entity_poly.type
_entity_poly.pdbx_seq_one_letter_code
_entity_poly.pdbx_strand_id
1 'polypeptide(L)'
;MLREIKEGHFNLAGKILHCWEALKDNWFVYVWDGTDTPPNAITSMLEDEINHPLPLQLESLPLPRDVLCTLPTVGSILRIAFELPIEKNHLNVLKSGKWAQFINIRLKVYAGLWYGVFTSHSKLRHTPNEDRLIAERQRLYDDRISLKSRNMPIGSMPQSIDSLPESLCITKVNHDHVRHLTLMDVLTHSEVTAKFKCVVRVVAAVPYQGEKFCTPAGKYMMRLTLEDPTARIHAFVVDEDGETLFDGYPGTANVKRKLNRLLGVTECDDSIVVNDRPRNPAWVSVCIKSYYVSKSDVWGSRNFRIFDTKIVDGP
;
A
#
# COMPACT_ATOMS: atom_id res chain seq x y z
N MET A 1 -4.76 -1.07 -18.51
CA MET A 1 -4.52 -1.94 -17.33
C MET A 1 -4.52 -1.08 -16.07
N LEU A 2 -4.51 -1.69 -14.87
CA LEU A 2 -4.43 -0.94 -13.61
C LEU A 2 -3.19 -0.05 -13.54
N ARG A 3 -2.07 -0.46 -14.15
CA ARG A 3 -0.85 0.39 -14.29
C ARG A 3 -1.01 1.67 -15.12
N GLU A 4 -2.07 1.80 -15.90
CA GLU A 4 -2.28 2.91 -16.83
C GLU A 4 -3.46 3.81 -16.42
N ILE A 5 -4.05 3.57 -15.25
CA ILE A 5 -5.22 4.31 -14.82
C ILE A 5 -4.89 5.77 -14.52
N LYS A 6 -5.91 6.62 -14.70
CA LYS A 6 -5.95 8.04 -14.33
C LYS A 6 -7.34 8.33 -13.78
N GLU A 7 -7.49 9.42 -13.04
CA GLU A 7 -8.83 9.85 -12.58
C GLU A 7 -9.74 10.15 -13.78
N GLY A 8 -11.03 9.85 -13.63
CA GLY A 8 -12.02 10.00 -14.69
C GLY A 8 -12.61 8.66 -15.15
N HIS A 9 -13.14 8.62 -16.37
CA HIS A 9 -13.82 7.43 -16.89
C HIS A 9 -12.82 6.46 -17.53
N PHE A 10 -12.93 5.19 -17.19
CA PHE A 10 -12.00 4.16 -17.63
C PHE A 10 -12.70 2.84 -17.97
N ASN A 11 -12.14 2.10 -18.91
CA ASN A 11 -12.55 0.74 -19.24
C ASN A 11 -11.51 -0.23 -18.68
N LEU A 12 -11.93 -1.10 -17.77
CA LEU A 12 -11.07 -2.07 -17.11
C LEU A 12 -11.53 -3.48 -17.46
N ALA A 13 -10.64 -4.32 -17.99
CA ALA A 13 -10.83 -5.76 -17.91
C ALA A 13 -9.97 -6.32 -16.77
N GLY A 14 -10.58 -7.11 -15.91
CA GLY A 14 -9.93 -7.63 -14.71
C GLY A 14 -10.62 -8.89 -14.21
N LYS A 15 -9.87 -9.67 -13.45
CA LYS A 15 -10.34 -10.84 -12.74
C LYS A 15 -11.04 -10.39 -11.48
N ILE A 16 -12.24 -10.92 -11.27
CA ILE A 16 -13.04 -10.69 -10.09
C ILE A 16 -12.50 -11.60 -8.99
N LEU A 17 -11.98 -11.03 -7.93
CA LEU A 17 -11.41 -11.78 -6.83
C LEU A 17 -12.45 -12.05 -5.75
N HIS A 18 -13.23 -11.02 -5.43
CA HIS A 18 -14.22 -11.09 -4.37
C HIS A 18 -15.33 -10.05 -4.60
N CYS A 19 -16.51 -10.33 -4.07
CA CYS A 19 -17.68 -9.46 -4.10
C CYS A 19 -18.30 -9.50 -2.71
N TRP A 20 -18.49 -8.33 -2.10
CA TRP A 20 -18.90 -8.21 -0.71
C TRP A 20 -19.95 -7.10 -0.56
N GLU A 21 -20.99 -7.34 0.23
CA GLU A 21 -21.97 -6.33 0.67
C GLU A 21 -21.54 -5.76 2.03
N ALA A 22 -21.03 -4.52 2.07
CA ALA A 22 -20.44 -3.92 3.26
C ALA A 22 -21.48 -3.42 4.25
N LEU A 23 -22.46 -2.69 3.73
CA LEU A 23 -23.66 -2.22 4.41
C LEU A 23 -24.82 -2.47 3.45
N LYS A 24 -26.05 -2.56 3.97
CA LYS A 24 -27.24 -2.82 3.14
C LYS A 24 -27.23 -1.93 1.89
N ASP A 25 -27.21 -2.56 0.72
CA ASP A 25 -27.16 -1.94 -0.62
C ASP A 25 -25.83 -1.29 -1.05
N ASN A 26 -24.77 -1.35 -0.25
CA ASN A 26 -23.41 -0.89 -0.60
C ASN A 26 -22.49 -2.06 -0.91
N TRP A 27 -22.24 -2.28 -2.19
CA TRP A 27 -21.41 -3.38 -2.67
C TRP A 27 -20.02 -2.95 -3.10
N PHE A 28 -19.03 -3.76 -2.73
CA PHE A 28 -17.65 -3.66 -3.19
C PHE A 28 -17.27 -4.88 -4.00
N VAL A 29 -16.66 -4.64 -5.16
CA VAL A 29 -16.06 -5.68 -6.00
C VAL A 29 -14.55 -5.48 -6.03
N TYR A 30 -13.81 -6.54 -5.77
CA TYR A 30 -12.36 -6.57 -5.80
C TYR A 30 -11.91 -7.09 -7.16
N VAL A 31 -11.24 -6.22 -7.92
CA VAL A 31 -10.84 -6.49 -9.31
C VAL A 31 -9.33 -6.38 -9.44
N TRP A 32 -8.74 -7.29 -10.21
CA TRP A 32 -7.30 -7.40 -10.36
C TRP A 32 -6.91 -7.78 -11.79
N ASP A 33 -5.83 -7.22 -12.31
CA ASP A 33 -5.31 -7.56 -13.65
C ASP A 33 -3.82 -7.93 -13.67
N GLY A 34 -3.20 -8.12 -12.50
CA GLY A 34 -1.79 -8.48 -12.35
C GLY A 34 -0.81 -7.31 -12.36
N THR A 35 -1.29 -6.10 -12.63
CA THR A 35 -0.46 -4.89 -12.68
C THR A 35 -0.64 -4.01 -11.43
N ASP A 36 0.36 -3.18 -11.14
CA ASP A 36 0.32 -2.26 -10.00
C ASP A 36 -0.34 -0.95 -10.42
N THR A 37 -1.23 -0.39 -9.60
CA THR A 37 -1.73 0.97 -9.83
C THR A 37 -0.62 2.00 -9.64
N PRO A 38 -0.63 3.12 -10.38
CA PRO A 38 0.37 4.17 -10.19
C PRO A 38 0.27 4.76 -8.77
N PRO A 39 1.41 5.06 -8.11
CA PRO A 39 1.41 5.72 -6.82
C PRO A 39 0.80 7.13 -6.93
N ASN A 40 -0.04 7.51 -5.96
CA ASN A 40 -0.57 8.87 -5.86
C ASN A 40 0.16 9.69 -4.80
N ALA A 41 0.14 11.00 -4.97
CA ALA A 41 0.52 11.94 -3.92
C ALA A 41 -0.48 11.92 -2.76
N ILE A 42 -0.01 12.21 -1.55
CA ILE A 42 -0.82 12.39 -0.35
C ILE A 42 -1.11 13.88 -0.19
N THR A 43 -2.39 14.25 -0.28
CA THR A 43 -2.85 15.63 -0.21
C THR A 43 -3.21 16.07 1.22
N SER A 44 -3.25 15.14 2.18
CA SER A 44 -3.53 15.47 3.58
C SER A 44 -2.34 16.13 4.26
N MET A 45 -2.65 17.05 5.16
CA MET A 45 -1.68 17.67 6.04
C MET A 45 -1.28 16.74 7.17
N LEU A 46 0.01 16.71 7.51
CA LEU A 46 0.53 15.90 8.62
C LEU A 46 -0.15 16.26 9.96
N GLU A 47 -0.55 17.53 10.11
CA GLU A 47 -1.25 18.02 11.31
C GLU A 47 -2.64 17.41 11.43
N ASP A 48 -3.36 17.31 10.32
CA ASP A 48 -4.69 16.74 10.26
C ASP A 48 -4.68 15.23 10.49
N GLU A 49 -3.61 14.54 10.09
CA GLU A 49 -3.46 13.08 10.23
C GLU A 49 -3.47 12.57 11.67
N ILE A 50 -3.27 13.46 12.66
CA ILE A 50 -3.44 13.12 14.08
C ILE A 50 -4.92 12.84 14.38
N ASN A 51 -5.82 13.69 13.88
CA ASN A 51 -7.26 13.62 14.14
C ASN A 51 -7.99 12.81 13.05
N HIS A 52 -7.44 12.80 11.84
CA HIS A 52 -7.99 12.17 10.63
C HIS A 52 -6.93 11.27 9.99
N PRO A 53 -6.59 10.14 10.62
CA PRO A 53 -5.53 9.28 10.12
C PRO A 53 -5.87 8.74 8.74
N LEU A 54 -4.83 8.59 7.90
CA LEU A 54 -4.97 7.94 6.60
C LEU A 54 -5.56 6.53 6.78
N PRO A 55 -6.60 6.18 6.01
CA PRO A 55 -7.22 4.86 6.11
C PRO A 55 -6.28 3.78 5.59
N LEU A 56 -6.28 2.60 6.23
CA LEU A 56 -5.53 1.43 5.73
C LEU A 56 -6.19 0.79 4.50
N GLN A 57 -7.49 1.01 4.34
CA GLN A 57 -8.34 0.44 3.30
C GLN A 57 -9.57 1.32 3.10
N LEU A 58 -10.31 1.15 2.01
CA LEU A 58 -11.44 2.02 1.67
C LEU A 58 -12.72 1.63 2.41
N GLU A 59 -12.83 0.35 2.74
CA GLU A 59 -13.97 -0.27 3.39
C GLU A 59 -13.93 -0.02 4.90
N SER A 60 -15.09 0.16 5.52
CA SER A 60 -15.19 0.40 6.97
C SER A 60 -14.77 -0.79 7.82
N LEU A 61 -14.88 -2.01 7.28
CA LEU A 61 -14.49 -3.26 7.94
C LEU A 61 -13.45 -4.01 7.10
N PRO A 62 -12.39 -4.55 7.73
CA PRO A 62 -11.41 -5.36 7.02
C PRO A 62 -12.02 -6.67 6.54
N LEU A 63 -11.55 -7.14 5.39
CA LEU A 63 -11.90 -8.47 4.92
C LEU A 63 -11.47 -9.52 5.96
N PRO A 64 -12.31 -10.55 6.20
CA PRO A 64 -11.90 -11.71 6.98
C PRO A 64 -10.59 -12.31 6.46
N ARG A 65 -9.74 -12.79 7.38
CA ARG A 65 -8.39 -13.29 7.04
C ARG A 65 -8.44 -14.44 6.04
N ASP A 66 -9.41 -15.33 6.15
CA ASP A 66 -9.64 -16.45 5.22
C ASP A 66 -9.87 -15.94 3.81
N VAL A 67 -10.68 -14.89 3.62
CA VAL A 67 -10.87 -14.25 2.31
C VAL A 67 -9.57 -13.57 1.85
N LEU A 68 -8.94 -12.79 2.74
CA LEU A 68 -7.70 -12.06 2.43
C LEU A 68 -6.60 -13.01 1.93
N CYS A 69 -6.48 -14.20 2.53
CA CYS A 69 -5.49 -15.22 2.16
C CYS A 69 -5.76 -15.90 0.80
N THR A 70 -6.93 -15.69 0.19
CA THR A 70 -7.22 -16.18 -1.18
C THR A 70 -6.85 -15.18 -2.27
N LEU A 71 -6.60 -13.93 -1.90
CA LEU A 71 -6.30 -12.86 -2.85
C LEU A 71 -4.83 -12.96 -3.33
N PRO A 72 -4.53 -12.54 -4.57
CA PRO A 72 -3.17 -12.51 -5.08
C PRO A 72 -2.30 -11.55 -4.27
N THR A 73 -1.05 -11.95 -4.02
CA THR A 73 -0.10 -11.13 -3.26
C THR A 73 0.74 -10.20 -4.14
N VAL A 74 0.55 -10.23 -5.46
CA VAL A 74 1.28 -9.42 -6.43
C VAL A 74 0.28 -8.72 -7.35
N GLY A 75 0.51 -7.44 -7.64
CA GLY A 75 -0.44 -6.61 -8.39
C GLY A 75 -1.45 -5.93 -7.46
N SER A 76 -1.91 -4.75 -7.87
CA SER A 76 -2.90 -4.00 -7.12
C SER A 76 -4.29 -4.60 -7.28
N ILE A 77 -5.06 -4.55 -6.19
CA ILE A 77 -6.47 -4.93 -6.20
C ILE A 77 -7.30 -3.65 -6.15
N LEU A 78 -7.98 -3.33 -7.24
CA LEU A 78 -8.87 -2.18 -7.32
C LEU A 78 -10.20 -2.53 -6.64
N ARG A 79 -10.63 -1.68 -5.71
CA ARG A 79 -11.96 -1.74 -5.10
C ARG A 79 -12.92 -0.94 -5.97
N ILE A 80 -14.01 -1.56 -6.42
CA ILE A 80 -15.07 -0.89 -7.16
C ILE A 80 -16.32 -0.84 -6.29
N ALA A 81 -16.71 0.37 -5.88
CA ALA A 81 -17.94 0.64 -5.14
C ALA A 81 -19.11 0.80 -6.11
N PHE A 82 -20.25 0.18 -5.82
CA PHE A 82 -21.48 0.34 -6.61
C PHE A 82 -22.36 1.42 -5.98
N GLU A 83 -22.72 2.46 -6.74
CA GLU A 83 -23.62 3.53 -6.27
C GLU A 83 -25.08 3.09 -6.20
N LEU A 84 -25.44 2.12 -7.04
CA LEU A 84 -26.78 1.56 -7.11
C LEU A 84 -26.74 0.08 -6.69
N PRO A 85 -27.86 -0.46 -6.15
CA PRO A 85 -27.95 -1.88 -5.83
C PRO A 85 -27.56 -2.75 -7.03
N ILE A 86 -26.83 -3.84 -6.77
CA ILE A 86 -26.42 -4.76 -7.83
C ILE A 86 -27.65 -5.46 -8.41
N GLU A 87 -27.92 -5.24 -9.69
CA GLU A 87 -28.95 -5.97 -10.42
C GLU A 87 -28.65 -7.48 -10.46
N LYS A 88 -29.70 -8.32 -10.47
CA LYS A 88 -29.56 -9.78 -10.59
C LYS A 88 -28.70 -10.21 -11.78
N ASN A 89 -28.75 -9.46 -12.88
CA ASN A 89 -27.96 -9.72 -14.08
C ASN A 89 -26.45 -9.51 -13.84
N HIS A 90 -26.08 -8.55 -13.01
CA HIS A 90 -24.67 -8.30 -12.64
C HIS A 90 -24.13 -9.41 -11.73
N LEU A 91 -24.93 -9.94 -10.80
CA LEU A 91 -24.50 -11.04 -9.90
C LEU A 91 -24.02 -12.29 -10.67
N ASN A 92 -24.63 -12.57 -11.82
CA ASN A 92 -24.22 -13.70 -12.66
C ASN A 92 -22.81 -13.52 -13.25
N VAL A 93 -22.40 -12.27 -13.49
CA VAL A 93 -21.08 -11.91 -14.03
C VAL A 93 -20.06 -11.75 -12.90
N LEU A 94 -20.48 -11.26 -11.73
CA LEU A 94 -19.65 -10.98 -10.56
C LEU A 94 -19.25 -12.24 -9.77
N LYS A 95 -18.89 -13.33 -10.46
CA LYS A 95 -18.42 -14.56 -9.84
C LYS A 95 -16.91 -14.49 -9.61
N SER A 96 -16.48 -14.81 -8.39
CA SER A 96 -15.06 -14.91 -8.05
C SER A 96 -14.33 -15.87 -9.01
N GLY A 97 -13.12 -15.50 -9.39
CA GLY A 97 -12.26 -16.22 -10.33
C GLY A 97 -12.54 -15.96 -11.81
N LYS A 98 -13.65 -15.29 -12.17
CA LYS A 98 -14.00 -14.98 -13.56
C LYS A 98 -13.44 -13.63 -14.01
N TRP A 99 -13.19 -13.51 -15.31
CA TRP A 99 -12.81 -12.25 -15.93
C TRP A 99 -14.04 -11.48 -16.39
N ALA A 100 -14.00 -10.16 -16.22
CA ALA A 100 -15.05 -9.27 -16.66
C ALA A 100 -14.47 -7.94 -17.15
N GLN A 101 -15.22 -7.29 -18.05
CA GLN A 101 -14.99 -5.94 -18.51
C GLN A 101 -15.97 -4.98 -17.81
N PHE A 102 -15.39 -4.06 -17.06
CA PHE A 102 -16.03 -2.90 -16.47
C PHE A 102 -15.85 -1.73 -17.44
N ILE A 103 -16.95 -1.30 -18.06
CA ILE A 103 -16.95 -0.24 -19.06
C ILE A 103 -17.44 1.04 -18.42
N ASN A 104 -16.74 2.13 -18.67
CA ASN A 104 -17.10 3.46 -18.23
C ASN A 104 -17.26 3.55 -16.69
N ILE A 105 -16.35 2.91 -15.95
CA ILE A 105 -16.26 3.11 -14.49
C ILE A 105 -15.57 4.44 -14.19
N ARG A 106 -15.98 5.12 -13.13
CA ARG A 106 -15.35 6.37 -12.71
C ARG A 106 -14.27 6.06 -11.69
N LEU A 107 -13.01 6.28 -12.06
CA LEU A 107 -11.86 6.15 -11.18
C LEU A 107 -11.63 7.44 -10.40
N LYS A 108 -11.33 7.29 -9.11
CA LYS A 108 -11.06 8.37 -8.16
C LYS A 108 -9.90 7.99 -7.25
N VAL A 109 -9.28 8.99 -6.66
CA VAL A 109 -8.29 8.81 -5.59
C VAL A 109 -8.86 9.33 -4.28
N TYR A 110 -8.71 8.55 -3.21
CA TYR A 110 -9.02 9.00 -1.85
C TYR A 110 -7.87 8.65 -0.92
N ALA A 111 -7.32 9.66 -0.24
CA ALA A 111 -6.20 9.48 0.69
C ALA A 111 -5.00 8.71 0.07
N GLY A 112 -4.73 8.94 -1.22
CA GLY A 112 -3.70 8.26 -2.01
C GLY A 112 -4.11 6.90 -2.61
N LEU A 113 -5.26 6.33 -2.22
CA LEU A 113 -5.74 5.03 -2.69
C LEU A 113 -6.63 5.16 -3.92
N TRP A 114 -6.39 4.33 -4.93
CA TRP A 114 -7.26 4.21 -6.10
C TRP A 114 -8.52 3.41 -5.80
N TYR A 115 -9.65 3.90 -6.30
CA TYR A 115 -10.90 3.14 -6.31
C TYR A 115 -11.74 3.46 -7.53
N GLY A 116 -12.58 2.50 -7.90
CA GLY A 116 -13.59 2.66 -8.93
C GLY A 116 -14.96 2.91 -8.34
N VAL A 117 -15.77 3.65 -9.08
CA VAL A 117 -17.19 3.85 -8.82
C VAL A 117 -17.97 3.33 -10.01
N PHE A 118 -18.83 2.35 -9.76
CA PHE A 118 -19.75 1.80 -10.74
C PHE A 118 -21.06 2.58 -10.65
N THR A 119 -21.35 3.34 -11.71
CA THR A 119 -22.48 4.27 -11.78
C THR A 119 -23.59 3.71 -12.69
N SER A 120 -24.71 4.42 -12.81
CA SER A 120 -25.76 4.09 -13.80
C SER A 120 -25.29 4.12 -15.26
N HIS A 121 -24.17 4.80 -15.55
CA HIS A 121 -23.58 4.87 -16.89
C HIS A 121 -22.51 3.81 -17.13
N SER A 122 -22.16 3.04 -16.10
CA SER A 122 -21.18 1.96 -16.18
C SER A 122 -21.86 0.69 -16.67
N LYS A 123 -21.13 -0.14 -17.43
CA LYS A 123 -21.64 -1.43 -17.93
C LYS A 123 -20.70 -2.55 -17.54
N LEU A 124 -21.27 -3.70 -17.19
CA LEU A 124 -20.52 -4.90 -16.89
C LEU A 124 -20.72 -5.91 -18.02
N ARG A 125 -19.62 -6.45 -18.55
CA ARG A 125 -19.64 -7.51 -19.56
C ARG A 125 -18.82 -8.70 -19.09
N HIS A 126 -19.40 -9.89 -19.19
CA HIS A 126 -18.64 -11.13 -19.05
C HIS A 126 -17.63 -11.23 -20.19
N THR A 127 -16.42 -11.72 -19.89
CA THR A 127 -15.39 -11.95 -20.90
C THR A 127 -14.85 -13.37 -20.75
N PRO A 128 -14.92 -14.20 -21.80
CA PRO A 128 -14.38 -15.56 -21.75
C PRO A 128 -12.85 -15.55 -21.62
N ASN A 129 -12.28 -16.63 -21.11
CA ASN A 129 -10.84 -16.71 -20.83
C ASN A 129 -10.01 -16.72 -22.13
N GLU A 130 -10.60 -17.18 -23.23
CA GLU A 130 -10.00 -17.26 -24.57
C GLU A 130 -9.95 -15.90 -25.28
N ASP A 131 -10.59 -14.87 -24.71
CA ASP A 131 -10.52 -13.52 -25.24
C ASP A 131 -9.06 -13.04 -25.25
N ARG A 132 -8.63 -12.49 -26.40
CA ARG A 132 -7.24 -12.06 -26.61
C ARG A 132 -6.75 -11.07 -25.54
N LEU A 133 -7.63 -10.18 -25.08
CA LEU A 133 -7.33 -9.19 -24.05
C LEU A 133 -7.12 -9.84 -22.68
N ILE A 134 -7.79 -10.96 -22.40
CA ILE A 134 -7.65 -11.69 -21.14
C ILE A 134 -6.39 -12.56 -21.18
N ALA A 135 -6.15 -13.25 -22.30
CA ALA A 135 -4.94 -14.03 -22.52
C ALA A 135 -3.67 -13.17 -22.41
N GLU A 136 -3.69 -11.95 -22.95
CA GLU A 136 -2.57 -10.99 -22.81
C GLU A 136 -2.32 -10.60 -21.35
N ARG A 137 -3.37 -10.28 -20.58
CA ARG A 137 -3.24 -9.95 -19.15
C ARG A 137 -2.68 -11.10 -18.33
N GLN A 138 -3.19 -12.31 -18.57
CA GLN A 138 -2.71 -13.50 -17.88
C GLN A 138 -1.22 -13.74 -18.20
N ARG A 139 -0.83 -13.62 -19.47
CA ARG A 139 0.58 -13.72 -19.88
C ARG A 139 1.47 -12.69 -19.19
N LEU A 140 1.07 -11.41 -19.16
CA LEU A 140 1.85 -10.36 -18.49
C LEU A 140 2.05 -10.65 -17.00
N TYR A 141 1.03 -11.21 -16.34
CA TYR A 141 1.15 -11.65 -14.96
C TYR A 141 2.08 -12.86 -14.80
N ASP A 142 1.94 -13.88 -15.65
CA ASP A 142 2.78 -15.08 -15.60
C ASP A 142 4.26 -14.72 -15.83
N ASP A 143 4.53 -13.84 -16.79
CA ASP A 143 5.85 -13.26 -17.04
C ASP A 143 6.37 -12.53 -15.78
N ARG A 144 5.55 -11.69 -15.13
CA ARG A 144 5.92 -11.02 -13.88
C ARG A 144 6.27 -12.01 -12.77
N ILE A 145 5.48 -13.07 -12.58
CA ILE A 145 5.68 -14.03 -11.48
C ILE A 145 6.98 -14.85 -11.66
N SER A 146 7.44 -15.01 -12.90
CA SER A 146 8.72 -15.65 -13.23
C SER A 146 9.95 -14.80 -12.82
N LEU A 147 9.78 -13.49 -12.61
CA LEU A 147 10.88 -12.59 -12.24
C LEU A 147 11.32 -12.79 -10.79
N LYS A 148 12.63 -12.68 -10.55
CA LYS A 148 13.20 -12.64 -9.18
C LYS A 148 12.61 -11.46 -8.39
N SER A 149 12.48 -10.31 -9.03
CA SER A 149 11.98 -9.05 -8.47
C SER A 149 10.45 -8.91 -8.46
N ARG A 150 9.65 -9.95 -8.76
CA ARG A 150 8.18 -9.84 -8.97
C ARG A 150 7.38 -9.08 -7.89
N ASN A 151 7.87 -9.10 -6.65
CA ASN A 151 7.26 -8.50 -5.46
C ASN A 151 7.62 -7.01 -5.29
N MET A 152 8.56 -6.50 -6.09
CA MET A 152 8.87 -5.07 -6.11
C MET A 152 7.73 -4.32 -6.82
N PRO A 153 7.32 -3.16 -6.30
CA PRO A 153 6.44 -2.24 -7.02
C PRO A 153 7.03 -1.91 -8.40
N ILE A 154 6.23 -1.96 -9.47
CA ILE A 154 6.69 -1.65 -10.84
C ILE A 154 7.38 -0.29 -10.91
N GLY A 155 6.85 0.73 -10.21
CA GLY A 155 7.44 2.07 -10.15
C GLY A 155 8.77 2.18 -9.37
N SER A 156 9.19 1.10 -8.69
CA SER A 156 10.46 1.00 -7.96
C SER A 156 11.46 0.05 -8.63
N MET A 157 11.09 -0.57 -9.76
CA MET A 157 11.97 -1.52 -10.41
C MET A 157 13.18 -0.82 -11.05
N PRO A 158 14.40 -1.39 -10.90
CA PRO A 158 15.57 -0.96 -11.63
C PRO A 158 15.32 -0.89 -13.15
N GLN A 159 15.81 0.16 -13.81
CA GLN A 159 15.85 0.21 -15.28
C GLN A 159 16.97 -0.70 -15.85
N SER A 160 17.94 -1.12 -15.01
CA SER A 160 18.97 -2.11 -15.33
C SER A 160 19.26 -3.03 -14.14
N ILE A 161 19.78 -4.24 -14.38
CA ILE A 161 20.03 -5.25 -13.33
C ILE A 161 21.04 -4.77 -12.27
N ASP A 162 21.93 -3.85 -12.62
CA ASP A 162 23.04 -3.41 -11.76
C ASP A 162 22.80 -2.07 -11.03
N SER A 163 21.65 -1.41 -11.24
CA SER A 163 21.35 -0.13 -10.59
C SER A 163 20.20 -0.23 -9.58
N LEU A 164 20.47 0.02 -8.29
CA LEU A 164 19.40 0.26 -7.34
C LEU A 164 18.81 1.66 -7.61
N PRO A 165 17.48 1.82 -7.76
CA PRO A 165 16.89 3.15 -7.86
C PRO A 165 17.32 4.04 -6.69
N GLU A 166 17.71 5.29 -6.96
CA GLU A 166 18.16 6.26 -5.94
C GLU A 166 17.15 6.43 -4.79
N SER A 167 15.86 6.25 -5.06
CA SER A 167 14.81 6.28 -4.04
C SER A 167 14.96 5.18 -2.98
N LEU A 168 15.41 3.98 -3.36
CA LEU A 168 15.67 2.87 -2.43
C LEU A 168 16.88 3.15 -1.55
N CYS A 169 17.76 4.07 -1.94
CA CYS A 169 18.94 4.46 -1.18
C CYS A 169 18.64 5.36 0.02
N ILE A 170 17.38 5.77 0.27
CA ILE A 170 17.03 6.56 1.47
C ILE A 170 17.16 5.73 2.75
N THR A 171 17.04 4.41 2.64
CA THR A 171 17.10 3.47 3.77
C THR A 171 18.15 2.40 3.51
N LYS A 172 18.93 2.07 4.55
CA LYS A 172 19.82 0.92 4.56
C LYS A 172 19.23 -0.18 5.45
N VAL A 173 19.24 -1.42 4.98
CA VAL A 173 18.76 -2.61 5.70
C VAL A 173 19.86 -3.67 5.71
N ASN A 174 20.10 -4.34 6.84
CA ASN A 174 21.24 -5.26 7.01
C ASN A 174 21.02 -6.68 6.44
N HIS A 175 20.27 -6.81 5.35
CA HIS A 175 19.81 -8.09 4.80
C HIS A 175 19.77 -8.10 3.26
N ASP A 176 20.90 -7.82 2.61
CA ASP A 176 20.96 -7.62 1.15
C ASP A 176 20.51 -8.82 0.32
N HIS A 177 20.70 -10.04 0.83
CA HIS A 177 20.34 -11.29 0.12
C HIS A 177 18.90 -11.77 0.35
N VAL A 178 18.13 -11.12 1.23
CA VAL A 178 16.74 -11.50 1.49
C VAL A 178 15.84 -10.90 0.43
N ARG A 179 14.97 -11.74 -0.15
CA ARG A 179 13.98 -11.33 -1.16
C ARG A 179 12.96 -10.37 -0.55
N HIS A 180 12.59 -9.34 -1.32
CA HIS A 180 11.46 -8.50 -0.97
C HIS A 180 10.12 -9.22 -1.10
N LEU A 181 9.23 -8.97 -0.15
CA LEU A 181 7.85 -9.43 -0.11
C LEU A 181 6.92 -8.22 -0.21
N THR A 182 5.71 -8.44 -0.71
CA THR A 182 4.67 -7.40 -0.69
C THR A 182 4.04 -7.29 0.69
N LEU A 183 3.36 -6.19 0.99
CA LEU A 183 2.59 -6.05 2.22
C LEU A 183 1.42 -7.04 2.26
N MET A 184 0.90 -7.46 1.11
CA MET A 184 -0.08 -8.54 1.05
C MET A 184 0.51 -9.90 1.41
N ASP A 185 1.75 -10.22 1.00
CA ASP A 185 2.48 -11.40 1.50
C ASP A 185 2.62 -11.35 3.04
N VAL A 186 2.93 -10.17 3.60
CA VAL A 186 3.08 -9.97 5.05
C VAL A 186 1.76 -10.20 5.80
N LEU A 187 0.66 -9.63 5.31
CA LEU A 187 -0.67 -9.74 5.90
C LEU A 187 -1.20 -11.18 5.87
N THR A 188 -0.96 -11.88 4.76
CA THR A 188 -1.48 -13.24 4.52
C THR A 188 -0.53 -14.36 4.94
N HIS A 189 0.65 -14.01 5.48
CA HIS A 189 1.66 -14.96 5.90
C HIS A 189 1.09 -16.04 6.84
N SER A 190 1.52 -17.28 6.66
CA SER A 190 1.04 -18.45 7.41
C SER A 190 1.40 -18.40 8.88
N GLU A 191 2.51 -17.76 9.23
CA GLU A 191 2.97 -17.59 10.61
C GLU A 191 2.54 -16.25 11.19
N VAL A 192 2.13 -16.26 12.47
CA VAL A 192 1.74 -15.04 13.20
C VAL A 192 2.95 -14.13 13.40
N THR A 193 4.10 -14.71 13.71
CA THR A 193 5.35 -14.00 14.02
C THR A 193 6.40 -14.35 12.99
N ALA A 194 6.78 -13.40 12.16
CA ALA A 194 7.80 -13.59 11.13
C ALA A 194 8.50 -12.26 10.83
N LYS A 195 9.63 -12.34 10.12
CA LYS A 195 10.44 -11.20 9.68
C LYS A 195 10.40 -11.10 8.17
N PHE A 196 10.29 -9.88 7.67
CA PHE A 196 10.06 -9.59 6.27
C PHE A 196 10.94 -8.41 5.82
N LYS A 197 11.24 -8.38 4.53
CA LYS A 197 11.86 -7.24 3.85
C LYS A 197 10.89 -6.77 2.78
N CYS A 198 10.52 -5.49 2.77
CA CYS A 198 9.51 -4.95 1.86
C CYS A 198 10.01 -3.66 1.21
N VAL A 199 9.51 -3.38 0.00
CA VAL A 199 9.65 -2.05 -0.61
C VAL A 199 8.32 -1.33 -0.51
N VAL A 200 8.33 -0.21 0.20
CA VAL A 200 7.12 0.52 0.60
C VAL A 200 7.32 2.02 0.46
N ARG A 201 6.22 2.76 0.47
CA ARG A 201 6.17 4.20 0.72
C ARG A 201 5.78 4.42 2.19
N VAL A 202 6.41 5.39 2.84
CA VAL A 202 5.97 5.84 4.17
C VAL A 202 5.02 7.01 3.97
N VAL A 203 3.72 6.76 4.08
CA VAL A 203 2.69 7.74 3.71
C VAL A 203 2.24 8.63 4.87
N ALA A 204 2.40 8.16 6.12
CA ALA A 204 2.14 8.93 7.33
C ALA A 204 3.01 8.47 8.50
N ALA A 205 3.16 9.33 9.50
CA ALA A 205 3.88 9.06 10.74
C ALA A 205 3.17 9.73 11.93
N VAL A 206 2.95 8.99 13.02
CA VAL A 206 2.30 9.49 14.23
C VAL A 206 3.13 9.14 15.49
N PRO A 207 3.53 10.13 16.31
CA PRO A 207 3.43 11.56 16.02
C PRO A 207 4.25 11.92 14.77
N TYR A 208 4.04 13.10 14.20
CA TYR A 208 4.87 13.63 13.11
C TYR A 208 5.86 14.70 13.62
N GLN A 209 5.64 15.23 14.83
CA GLN A 209 6.51 16.23 15.44
C GLN A 209 7.77 15.59 16.02
N GLY A 210 8.93 16.10 15.59
CA GLY A 210 10.28 15.78 16.08
C GLY A 210 10.36 15.62 17.60
N GLU A 211 9.77 16.59 18.28
CA GLU A 211 9.81 16.79 19.72
C GLU A 211 9.04 15.72 20.49
N LYS A 212 8.08 15.04 19.83
CA LYS A 212 7.19 14.05 20.45
C LYS A 212 7.59 12.61 20.16
N PHE A 213 8.69 12.39 19.42
CA PHE A 213 9.14 11.03 19.09
C PHE A 213 9.70 10.28 20.28
N CYS A 214 10.30 10.99 21.24
CA CYS A 214 10.78 10.41 22.47
C CYS A 214 9.72 10.57 23.56
N THR A 215 9.38 9.47 24.22
CA THR A 215 8.67 9.51 25.50
C THR A 215 9.47 10.33 26.52
N PRO A 216 8.85 10.82 27.61
CA PRO A 216 9.56 11.49 28.69
C PRO A 216 10.73 10.67 29.28
N ALA A 217 10.68 9.35 29.12
CA ALA A 217 11.76 8.41 29.49
C ALA A 217 12.89 8.31 28.44
N GLY A 218 12.87 9.13 27.40
CA GLY A 218 13.88 9.14 26.33
C GLY A 218 13.75 8.01 25.32
N LYS A 219 12.67 7.22 25.34
CA LYS A 219 12.47 6.08 24.43
C LYS A 219 11.69 6.50 23.18
N TYR A 220 12.14 6.07 22.00
CA TYR A 220 11.40 6.28 20.76
C TYR A 220 10.03 5.58 20.81
N MET A 221 9.00 6.28 20.34
CA MET A 221 7.67 5.72 20.12
C MET A 221 6.97 6.44 18.96
N MET A 222 6.85 5.75 17.82
CA MET A 222 6.08 6.22 16.68
C MET A 222 5.40 5.08 15.94
N ARG A 223 4.38 5.43 15.16
CA ARG A 223 3.67 4.57 14.25
C ARG A 223 3.80 5.13 12.84
N LEU A 224 4.40 4.34 11.95
CA LEU A 224 4.44 4.62 10.52
C LEU A 224 3.26 3.95 9.83
N THR A 225 2.74 4.60 8.79
CA THR A 225 1.82 3.98 7.84
C THR A 225 2.60 3.66 6.58
N LEU A 226 2.75 2.36 6.32
CA LEU A 226 3.48 1.83 5.18
C LEU A 226 2.50 1.44 4.09
N GLU A 227 2.87 1.70 2.84
CA GLU A 227 2.06 1.36 1.68
C GLU A 227 2.91 0.74 0.58
N ASP A 228 2.40 -0.30 -0.05
CA ASP A 228 2.85 -0.75 -1.36
C ASP A 228 1.63 -0.89 -2.31
N PRO A 229 1.81 -1.32 -3.57
CA PRO A 229 0.69 -1.46 -4.49
C PRO A 229 -0.40 -2.43 -4.03
N THR A 230 -0.12 -3.30 -3.05
CA THR A 230 -0.97 -4.42 -2.65
C THR A 230 -1.76 -4.13 -1.36
N ALA A 231 -1.18 -3.39 -0.42
CA ALA A 231 -1.83 -3.07 0.85
C ALA A 231 -1.22 -1.83 1.55
N ARG A 232 -1.87 -1.40 2.62
CA ARG A 232 -1.36 -0.42 3.57
C ARG A 232 -1.45 -0.99 4.98
N ILE A 233 -0.41 -0.82 5.79
CA ILE A 233 -0.36 -1.31 7.18
C ILE A 233 0.20 -0.25 8.12
N HIS A 234 -0.08 -0.42 9.42
CA HIS A 234 0.65 0.29 10.46
C HIS A 234 1.86 -0.54 10.93
N ALA A 235 2.99 0.12 11.10
CA ALA A 235 4.19 -0.45 11.70
C ALA A 235 4.73 0.48 12.79
N PHE A 236 4.98 -0.08 13.97
CA PHE A 236 5.54 0.68 15.09
C PHE A 236 7.06 0.78 14.99
N VAL A 237 7.61 1.86 15.50
CA VAL A 237 9.04 2.04 15.75
C VAL A 237 9.15 2.42 17.23
N VAL A 238 9.72 1.53 18.03
CA VAL A 238 9.84 1.74 19.48
C VAL A 238 11.24 1.38 19.98
N ASP A 239 11.69 2.05 21.03
CA ASP A 239 12.97 1.80 21.71
C ASP A 239 14.17 1.72 20.71
N GLU A 240 14.97 0.66 20.80
CA GLU A 240 16.18 0.37 20.01
C GLU A 240 15.93 0.39 18.48
N ASP A 241 14.71 0.07 18.03
CA ASP A 241 14.39 0.12 16.61
C ASP A 241 14.33 1.58 16.11
N GLY A 242 13.96 2.53 16.99
CA GLY A 242 14.02 3.96 16.70
C GLY A 242 15.44 4.50 16.72
N GLU A 243 16.27 4.03 17.65
CA GLU A 243 17.70 4.35 17.68
C GLU A 243 18.39 3.88 16.40
N THR A 244 18.08 2.66 15.96
CA THR A 244 18.59 2.12 14.69
C THR A 244 18.10 2.93 13.49
N LEU A 245 16.82 3.32 13.48
CA LEU A 245 16.21 4.07 12.39
C LEU A 245 16.84 5.45 12.21
N PHE A 246 17.10 6.15 13.31
CA PHE A 246 17.60 7.53 13.29
C PHE A 246 19.11 7.67 13.47
N ASP A 247 19.82 6.57 13.70
CA ASP A 247 21.26 6.53 14.00
C ASP A 247 21.59 7.15 15.36
N GLY A 248 20.94 6.64 16.41
CA GLY A 248 20.99 7.14 17.77
C GLY A 248 19.90 8.18 18.06
N TYR A 249 20.27 9.20 18.84
CA TYR A 249 19.38 10.29 19.27
C TYR A 249 19.83 11.63 18.68
N PRO A 250 19.72 11.83 17.35
CA PRO A 250 20.12 13.09 16.75
C PRO A 250 19.16 14.21 17.18
N GLY A 251 19.61 15.46 17.10
CA GLY A 251 18.78 16.61 17.45
C GLY A 251 17.49 16.66 16.62
N THR A 252 16.44 17.27 17.19
CA THR A 252 15.08 17.33 16.63
C THR A 252 15.03 17.72 15.14
N ALA A 253 15.86 18.68 14.73
CA ALA A 253 15.96 19.12 13.33
C ALA A 253 16.40 17.99 12.38
N ASN A 254 17.37 17.16 12.79
CA ASN A 254 17.84 16.03 11.99
C ASN A 254 16.79 14.92 11.92
N VAL A 255 16.08 14.64 13.02
CA VAL A 255 14.99 13.65 13.01
C VAL A 255 13.88 14.11 12.07
N LYS A 256 13.50 15.40 12.16
CA LYS A 256 12.50 16.02 11.28
C LYS A 256 12.92 15.93 9.81
N ARG A 257 14.16 16.28 9.47
CA ARG A 257 14.69 16.17 8.10
C ARG A 257 14.65 14.74 7.57
N LYS A 258 15.11 13.77 8.36
CA LYS A 258 15.06 12.34 7.99
C LYS A 258 13.63 11.86 7.75
N LEU A 259 12.68 12.28 8.60
CA LEU A 259 11.28 11.91 8.44
C LEU A 259 10.61 12.60 7.25
N ASN A 260 10.87 13.89 7.03
CA ASN A 260 10.38 14.64 5.87
C ASN A 260 10.77 13.95 4.55
N ARG A 261 12.00 13.45 4.46
CA ARG A 261 12.47 12.68 3.29
C ARG A 261 11.68 11.40 3.09
N LEU A 262 11.39 10.64 4.16
CA LEU A 262 10.54 9.45 4.07
C LEU A 262 9.11 9.80 3.64
N LEU A 263 8.56 10.88 4.19
CA LEU A 263 7.18 11.33 3.95
C LEU A 263 7.00 12.09 2.62
N GLY A 264 8.08 12.33 1.87
CA GLY A 264 8.05 13.08 0.62
C GLY A 264 7.64 14.54 0.79
N VAL A 265 7.99 15.15 1.92
CA VAL A 265 7.78 16.58 2.20
C VAL A 265 8.89 17.37 1.54
N THR A 266 8.54 18.28 0.62
CA THR A 266 9.50 19.22 0.04
C THR A 266 9.77 20.35 1.03
N GLU A 267 11.02 20.52 1.45
CA GLU A 267 11.45 21.67 2.24
C GLU A 267 11.46 22.91 1.32
N CYS A 268 10.79 23.99 1.73
CA CYS A 268 10.81 25.25 1.00
C CYS A 268 11.91 26.11 1.63
N ASP A 269 12.88 26.59 0.83
CA ASP A 269 14.04 27.35 1.29
C ASP A 269 13.70 28.76 1.83
N ASP A 270 12.47 29.22 1.64
CA ASP A 270 11.97 30.47 2.23
C ASP A 270 11.00 30.17 3.36
N SER A 271 11.10 30.97 4.42
CA SER A 271 10.50 30.88 5.75
C SER A 271 8.96 30.91 5.84
N ILE A 272 8.27 30.46 4.80
CA ILE A 272 6.83 30.21 4.78
C ILE A 272 6.64 28.77 4.30
N VAL A 273 6.47 27.86 5.25
CA VAL A 273 6.05 26.49 4.95
C VAL A 273 4.72 26.59 4.20
N VAL A 274 4.75 26.37 2.87
CA VAL A 274 3.51 26.21 2.10
C VAL A 274 2.97 24.84 2.49
N ASN A 275 2.22 24.85 3.59
CA ASN A 275 1.49 23.76 4.22
C ASN A 275 0.33 23.27 3.32
N ASP A 276 0.52 23.18 2.01
CA ASP A 276 -0.55 22.89 1.05
C ASP A 276 -0.08 22.11 -0.18
N ARG A 277 1.18 21.66 -0.19
CA ARG A 277 1.72 20.87 -1.31
C ARG A 277 1.47 19.38 -1.10
N PRO A 278 0.91 18.67 -2.10
CA PRO A 278 0.82 17.22 -2.07
C PRO A 278 2.19 16.59 -1.86
N ARG A 279 2.28 15.65 -0.92
CA ARG A 279 3.50 14.90 -0.62
C ARG A 279 3.61 13.70 -1.54
N ASN A 280 4.80 13.43 -2.06
CA ASN A 280 5.04 12.22 -2.85
C ASN A 280 6.16 11.38 -2.21
N PRO A 281 5.81 10.50 -1.25
CA PRO A 281 6.79 9.65 -0.60
C PRO A 281 7.55 8.77 -1.60
N ALA A 282 8.86 8.67 -1.41
CA ALA A 282 9.71 7.78 -2.19
C ALA A 282 9.49 6.30 -1.81
N TRP A 283 9.86 5.40 -2.72
CA TRP A 283 9.95 3.97 -2.44
C TRP A 283 11.20 3.69 -1.62
N VAL A 284 11.05 3.05 -0.46
CA VAL A 284 12.14 2.72 0.47
C VAL A 284 12.11 1.23 0.84
N SER A 285 13.27 0.68 1.17
CA SER A 285 13.39 -0.71 1.63
C SER A 285 13.36 -0.75 3.14
N VAL A 286 12.44 -1.53 3.72
CA VAL A 286 12.28 -1.65 5.18
C VAL A 286 12.23 -3.10 5.62
N CYS A 287 12.70 -3.35 6.83
CA CYS A 287 12.55 -4.63 7.51
C CYS A 287 11.38 -4.54 8.52
N ILE A 288 10.44 -5.48 8.41
CA ILE A 288 9.20 -5.53 9.19
C ILE A 288 9.15 -6.86 9.94
N LYS A 289 8.90 -6.83 11.25
CA LYS A 289 8.62 -8.03 12.04
C LYS A 289 7.19 -7.99 12.57
N SER A 290 6.50 -9.13 12.52
CA SER A 290 5.17 -9.27 13.13
C SER A 290 5.26 -9.87 14.53
N TYR A 291 4.40 -9.40 15.42
CA TYR A 291 4.26 -9.86 16.80
C TYR A 291 2.78 -9.79 17.19
N TYR A 292 2.38 -10.44 18.27
CA TYR A 292 1.01 -10.35 18.80
C TYR A 292 1.07 -9.88 20.25
N VAL A 293 0.05 -9.13 20.68
CA VAL A 293 0.00 -8.58 22.05
C VAL A 293 -0.86 -9.43 22.99
N SER A 294 -1.72 -10.30 22.44
CA SER A 294 -2.56 -11.20 23.22
C SER A 294 -2.40 -12.65 22.78
N LYS A 295 -2.10 -13.53 23.75
CA LYS A 295 -2.06 -14.99 23.52
C LYS A 295 -3.44 -15.60 23.27
N SER A 296 -4.51 -14.96 23.73
CA SER A 296 -5.88 -15.45 23.53
C SER A 296 -6.42 -15.17 22.13
N ASP A 297 -5.82 -14.21 21.42
CA ASP A 297 -6.18 -13.83 20.06
C ASP A 297 -4.93 -13.45 19.29
N VAL A 298 -4.15 -14.45 18.91
CA VAL A 298 -2.84 -14.25 18.27
C VAL A 298 -2.95 -13.56 16.90
N TRP A 299 -4.06 -13.78 16.18
CA TRP A 299 -4.27 -13.19 14.85
C TRP A 299 -4.92 -11.81 14.90
N GLY A 300 -5.96 -11.62 15.71
CA GLY A 300 -6.62 -10.31 15.83
C GLY A 300 -5.77 -9.29 16.61
N SER A 301 -4.84 -9.75 17.45
CA SER A 301 -3.87 -8.89 18.13
C SER A 301 -2.51 -8.78 17.43
N ARG A 302 -2.40 -9.28 16.20
CA ARG A 302 -1.17 -9.21 15.39
C ARG A 302 -0.87 -7.77 14.98
N ASN A 303 0.36 -7.34 15.25
CA ASN A 303 0.89 -6.02 14.99
C ASN A 303 2.25 -6.13 14.28
N PHE A 304 2.70 -5.02 13.71
CA PHE A 304 3.96 -4.95 12.95
C PHE A 304 4.89 -3.90 13.54
N ARG A 305 6.20 -4.14 13.41
CA ARG A 305 7.26 -3.26 13.90
C ARG A 305 8.37 -3.16 12.87
N ILE A 306 8.89 -1.96 12.66
CA ILE A 306 10.14 -1.76 11.90
C ILE A 306 11.30 -2.25 12.75
N PHE A 307 12.27 -2.91 12.13
CA PHE A 307 13.53 -3.30 12.77
C PHE A 307 14.66 -3.26 11.73
N ASP A 308 15.92 -3.29 12.17
CA ASP A 308 17.12 -3.41 11.30
C ASP A 308 17.10 -2.52 10.03
N THR A 309 16.52 -1.32 10.16
CA THR A 309 16.34 -0.34 9.08
C THR A 309 16.89 0.99 9.56
N LYS A 310 17.76 1.62 8.77
CA LYS A 310 18.39 2.93 9.06
C LYS A 310 18.08 3.92 7.96
N ILE A 311 17.68 5.15 8.29
CA ILE A 311 17.56 6.26 7.33
C ILE A 311 18.95 6.84 7.12
N VAL A 312 19.45 6.80 5.88
CA VAL A 312 20.73 7.40 5.54
C VAL A 312 20.54 8.86 5.15
N ASP A 313 21.45 9.72 5.60
CA ASP A 313 21.62 11.02 4.95
C ASP A 313 22.03 10.74 3.49
N GLY A 314 21.46 11.48 2.54
CA GLY A 314 21.69 11.22 1.11
C GLY A 314 23.18 11.32 0.73
N PRO A 315 23.55 10.98 -0.52
CA PRO A 315 24.87 11.35 -1.03
C PRO A 315 25.17 12.84 -0.86
#